data_AF-K2P702-F1
#
_entry.id   AF-K2P702-F1
#
_cell.length_a   1.000
_cell.length_b   1.000
_cell.length_c   1.000
_cell.angle_alpha   90.00
_cell.angle_beta   90.00
_cell.angle_gamma   90.00
#
_symmetry.space_group_name_H-M   'P 1'
#
loop_
_entity.id
_entity.type
_entity.pdbx_description
1 polymer ?
#
loop_
_entity_poly.entity_id
_entity_poly.type
_entity_poly.pdbx_seq_one_letter_code
_entity_poly.pdbx_strand_id
1 'polypeptide(L)'
;MMGINSAIEDGADVIIKLDGDNQMDPSHIPVFVSLIQSGEADFAKGNRFFEPEGVADMPLLRLIGNAALSFFSKLSTGYWSIFDPTNGYFAVHAEVIGLLPLEKISKRYFFESDLLFRLGTIRARVIDVPMHSIYAGEVSSLNPLSEIPRFAASHLKNTIKRLFYMYFIRDFSVASLELVLGITLIVFGTLFGLMSWGVSTPATPGTVMLAALPIFTGIQLLLSFINYDIAAVPKVALHRLLTTQRAPSRILKSEEKNR
;
A
#
# COMPACT_ATOMS: atom_id res chain seq x y z
N MET A 1 15.42 -11.02 -1.94
CA MET A 1 14.70 -12.30 -1.79
C MET A 1 15.53 -13.38 -1.11
N MET A 2 16.78 -13.62 -1.52
CA MET A 2 17.64 -14.64 -0.88
C MET A 2 17.71 -14.53 0.66
N GLY A 3 17.91 -13.32 1.21
CA GLY A 3 17.94 -13.13 2.67
C GLY A 3 16.61 -13.43 3.39
N ILE A 4 15.46 -13.11 2.76
CA ILE A 4 14.14 -13.43 3.32
C ILE A 4 13.95 -14.96 3.35
N ASN A 5 14.30 -15.64 2.26
CA ASN A 5 14.18 -17.10 2.18
C ASN A 5 15.08 -17.79 3.22
N SER A 6 16.33 -17.35 3.35
CA SER A 6 17.26 -17.88 4.37
C SER A 6 16.69 -17.72 5.78
N ALA A 7 16.14 -16.54 6.11
CA ALA A 7 15.55 -16.31 7.43
C ALA A 7 14.32 -17.20 7.70
N ILE A 8 13.52 -17.49 6.67
CA ILE A 8 12.40 -18.44 6.78
C ILE A 8 12.93 -19.87 6.99
N GLU A 9 13.96 -20.28 6.25
CA GLU A 9 14.59 -21.60 6.38
C GLU A 9 15.23 -21.81 7.76
N ASP A 10 15.81 -20.75 8.34
CA ASP A 10 16.39 -20.74 9.68
C ASP A 10 15.33 -20.71 10.81
N GLY A 11 14.04 -20.59 10.47
CA GLY A 11 12.94 -20.61 11.43
C GLY A 11 12.79 -19.31 12.22
N ALA A 12 13.16 -18.16 11.64
CA ALA A 12 12.97 -16.87 12.27
C ALA A 12 11.48 -16.55 12.51
N ASP A 13 11.16 -15.90 13.63
CA ASP A 13 9.80 -15.40 13.91
C ASP A 13 9.57 -13.99 13.32
N VAL A 14 10.61 -13.16 13.32
CA VAL A 14 10.60 -11.79 12.80
C VAL A 14 11.78 -11.61 11.86
N ILE A 15 11.52 -11.08 10.67
CA ILE A 15 12.52 -10.84 9.64
C ILE A 15 12.70 -9.34 9.51
N ILE A 16 13.96 -8.88 9.53
CA ILE A 16 14.32 -7.47 9.38
C ILE A 16 15.11 -7.29 8.09
N LYS A 17 14.75 -6.26 7.32
CA LYS A 17 15.57 -5.74 6.22
C LYS A 17 16.12 -4.39 6.66
N LEU A 18 17.42 -4.21 6.47
CA LEU A 18 18.13 -2.94 6.63
C LEU A 18 19.01 -2.76 5.38
N ASP A 19 18.98 -1.58 4.78
CA ASP A 19 19.86 -1.27 3.66
C ASP A 19 21.31 -1.05 4.14
N GLY A 20 22.28 -1.54 3.38
CA GLY A 20 23.70 -1.55 3.77
C GLY A 20 24.45 -0.23 3.51
N ASP A 21 23.74 0.88 3.28
CA ASP A 21 24.31 2.21 2.99
C ASP A 21 24.60 3.03 4.25
N ASN A 22 24.40 2.44 5.44
CA ASN A 22 24.62 3.04 6.76
C ASN A 22 23.81 4.35 6.98
N GLN A 23 22.72 4.55 6.25
CA GLN A 23 21.82 5.70 6.43
C GLN A 23 20.80 5.49 7.56
N MET A 24 20.67 4.24 8.02
CA MET A 24 19.63 3.77 8.93
C MET A 24 20.26 3.23 10.22
N ASP A 25 19.85 3.77 11.36
CA ASP A 25 20.40 3.40 12.66
C ASP A 25 19.88 2.02 13.14
N PRO A 26 20.75 0.98 13.24
CA PRO A 26 20.36 -0.34 13.73
C PRO A 26 19.86 -0.35 15.18
N SER A 27 20.10 0.72 15.95
CA SER A 27 19.58 0.84 17.33
C SER A 27 18.05 0.78 17.40
N HIS A 28 17.34 1.03 16.29
CA HIS A 28 15.89 0.94 16.20
C HIS A 28 15.37 -0.49 16.06
N ILE A 29 16.23 -1.49 15.77
CA ILE A 29 15.83 -2.90 15.58
C ILE A 29 14.91 -3.41 16.70
N PRO A 30 15.21 -3.21 18.00
CA PRO A 30 14.35 -3.69 19.07
C PRO A 30 12.94 -3.11 19.03
N VAL A 31 12.78 -1.85 18.61
CA VAL A 31 11.46 -1.20 18.44
C VAL A 31 10.66 -1.93 17.38
N PHE A 32 11.24 -2.16 16.20
CA PHE A 32 10.61 -2.91 15.12
C PHE A 32 10.19 -4.31 15.57
N VAL A 33 11.10 -5.06 16.21
CA VAL A 33 10.81 -6.41 16.72
C VAL A 33 9.65 -6.39 17.71
N SER A 34 9.66 -5.45 18.66
CA SER A 34 8.62 -5.36 19.69
C SER A 34 7.23 -5.11 19.10
N LEU A 35 7.11 -4.29 18.05
CA LEU A 35 5.84 -4.00 17.37
C LEU A 35 5.27 -5.25 16.68
N ILE A 36 6.15 -6.07 16.10
CA ILE A 36 5.73 -7.33 15.48
C ILE A 36 5.34 -8.36 16.55
N GLN A 37 6.20 -8.59 17.55
CA GLN A 37 5.98 -9.61 18.58
C GLN A 37 4.77 -9.32 19.49
N SER A 38 4.50 -8.04 19.78
CA SER A 38 3.33 -7.63 20.57
C SER A 38 2.01 -7.75 19.80
N GLY A 39 2.06 -8.02 18.50
CA GLY A 39 0.87 -8.08 17.65
C GLY A 39 0.31 -6.70 17.27
N GLU A 40 1.10 -5.64 17.43
CA GLU A 40 0.74 -4.30 16.98
C GLU A 40 0.86 -4.15 15.47
N ALA A 41 1.74 -4.90 14.80
CA ALA A 41 1.82 -4.90 13.34
C ALA A 41 2.21 -6.28 12.79
N ASP A 42 1.82 -6.56 11.56
CA ASP A 42 2.43 -7.64 10.78
C ASP A 42 3.69 -7.18 10.05
N PHE A 43 3.74 -5.88 9.75
CA PHE A 43 4.83 -5.22 9.06
C PHE A 43 5.02 -3.82 9.64
N ALA A 44 6.20 -3.55 10.17
CA ALA A 44 6.60 -2.25 10.68
C ALA A 44 7.70 -1.72 9.78
N LYS A 45 7.56 -0.50 9.28
CA LYS A 45 8.54 0.11 8.38
C LYS A 45 8.88 1.49 8.90
N GLY A 46 10.12 1.93 8.75
CA GLY A 46 10.44 3.27 9.21
C GLY A 46 10.00 4.38 8.24
N ASN A 47 9.83 5.58 8.77
CA ASN A 47 9.31 6.74 8.07
C ASN A 47 10.16 7.97 8.38
N ARG A 48 10.87 8.46 7.35
CA ARG A 48 11.73 9.65 7.44
C ARG A 48 10.98 10.97 7.39
N PHE A 49 9.74 10.95 6.91
CA PHE A 49 8.90 12.14 6.74
C PHE A 49 7.86 12.27 7.86
N PHE A 50 8.10 11.63 9.01
CA PHE A 50 7.20 11.70 10.14
C PHE A 50 7.21 13.10 10.80
N GLU A 51 8.37 13.76 10.82
CA GLU A 51 8.52 15.10 11.39
C GLU A 51 8.39 16.20 10.33
N PRO A 52 7.56 17.24 10.56
CA PRO A 52 7.42 18.39 9.67
C PRO A 52 8.74 19.13 9.42
N GLU A 53 9.63 19.19 10.42
CA GLU A 53 10.90 19.90 10.32
C GLU A 53 11.83 19.28 9.26
N GLY A 54 11.80 17.96 9.08
CA GLY A 54 12.59 17.26 8.06
C GLY A 54 12.14 17.52 6.61
N VAL A 55 10.96 18.12 6.42
CA VAL A 55 10.39 18.46 5.11
C VAL A 55 10.62 19.93 4.75
N ALA A 56 10.90 20.79 5.74
CA ALA A 56 11.01 22.24 5.56
C ALA A 56 12.16 22.66 4.62
N ASP A 57 13.26 21.92 4.62
CA ASP A 57 14.43 22.20 3.79
C ASP A 57 14.37 21.57 2.39
N MET A 58 13.26 20.88 2.06
CA MET A 58 13.13 20.18 0.79
C MET A 58 12.75 21.15 -0.36
N PRO A 59 13.44 21.11 -1.52
CA PRO A 59 13.03 21.88 -2.69
C PRO A 59 11.58 21.57 -3.09
N LEU A 60 10.78 22.60 -3.40
CA LEU A 60 9.35 22.49 -3.68
C LEU A 60 9.01 21.43 -4.74
N LEU A 61 9.82 21.31 -5.79
CA LEU A 61 9.63 20.30 -6.83
C LEU A 61 9.79 18.87 -6.28
N ARG A 62 10.74 18.66 -5.38
CA ARG A 62 10.98 17.37 -4.72
C ARG A 62 9.87 17.04 -3.71
N LEU A 63 9.35 18.06 -3.03
CA LEU A 63 8.19 17.93 -2.16
C LEU A 63 6.95 17.46 -2.94
N ILE A 64 6.63 18.13 -4.05
CA ILE A 64 5.50 17.76 -4.92
C ILE A 64 5.70 16.34 -5.47
N GLY A 65 6.90 15.99 -5.93
CA GLY A 65 7.22 14.65 -6.41
C GLY A 65 7.00 13.57 -5.35
N ASN A 66 7.47 13.79 -4.13
CA ASN A 66 7.27 12.87 -3.01
C ASN A 66 5.80 12.77 -2.58
N ALA A 67 5.06 13.88 -2.58
CA ALA A 67 3.64 13.89 -2.28
C ALA A 67 2.83 13.10 -3.32
N ALA A 68 3.10 13.33 -4.61
CA ALA A 68 2.47 12.59 -5.70
C ALA A 68 2.79 11.08 -5.61
N LEU A 69 4.06 10.72 -5.40
CA LEU A 69 4.47 9.32 -5.24
C LEU A 69 3.79 8.67 -4.01
N SER A 70 3.72 9.38 -2.89
CA SER A 70 3.04 8.90 -1.69
C SER A 70 1.55 8.68 -1.96
N PHE A 71 0.89 9.59 -2.67
CA PHE A 71 -0.51 9.45 -3.05
C PHE A 71 -0.75 8.24 -3.97
N PHE A 72 0.07 8.06 -5.02
CA PHE A 72 -0.02 6.88 -5.88
C PHE A 72 0.26 5.58 -5.12
N SER A 73 1.18 5.61 -4.15
CA SER A 73 1.42 4.46 -3.28
C SER A 73 0.18 4.10 -2.46
N LYS A 74 -0.48 5.07 -1.82
CA LYS A 74 -1.75 4.87 -1.08
C LYS A 74 -2.83 4.26 -1.99
N LEU A 75 -2.99 4.83 -3.19
CA LEU A 75 -3.91 4.31 -4.21
C LEU A 75 -3.54 2.94 -4.77
N SER A 76 -2.29 2.49 -4.66
CA SER A 76 -1.87 1.17 -5.14
C SER A 76 -1.87 0.11 -4.05
N THR A 77 -1.59 0.48 -2.80
CA THR A 77 -1.38 -0.46 -1.68
C THR A 77 -2.61 -0.59 -0.78
N GLY A 78 -3.37 0.49 -0.64
CA GLY A 78 -4.56 0.56 0.23
C GLY A 78 -4.23 1.09 1.62
N TYR A 79 -2.96 1.36 1.91
CA TYR A 79 -2.53 1.89 3.20
C TYR A 79 -2.52 3.41 3.21
N TRP A 80 -3.66 4.01 3.53
CA TRP A 80 -3.87 5.46 3.49
C TRP A 80 -3.09 6.26 4.55
N SER A 81 -2.72 5.60 5.66
CA SER A 81 -1.93 6.18 6.74
C SER A 81 -0.42 6.06 6.55
N ILE A 82 0.05 5.30 5.57
CA ILE A 82 1.48 4.99 5.40
C ILE A 82 2.15 6.01 4.48
N PHE A 83 3.36 6.42 4.87
CA PHE A 83 4.22 7.37 4.18
C PHE A 83 5.61 6.75 3.92
N ASP A 84 6.46 7.47 3.16
CA ASP A 84 7.81 7.02 2.78
C ASP A 84 7.85 5.58 2.21
N PRO A 85 6.97 5.20 1.25
CA PRO A 85 6.73 3.79 0.88
C PRO A 85 7.94 3.04 0.32
N THR A 86 9.02 3.76 0.00
CA THR A 86 10.28 3.23 -0.53
C THR A 86 11.33 2.99 0.55
N ASN A 87 10.97 3.12 1.83
CA ASN A 87 11.92 2.94 2.91
C ASN A 87 12.33 1.48 3.04
N GLY A 88 13.63 1.20 2.88
CA GLY A 88 14.16 -0.15 2.91
C GLY A 88 14.43 -0.72 4.31
N TYR A 89 14.17 0.04 5.38
CA TYR A 89 14.25 -0.41 6.76
C TYR A 89 12.87 -0.84 7.27
N PHE A 90 12.67 -2.14 7.40
CA PHE A 90 11.41 -2.72 7.90
C PHE A 90 11.62 -4.04 8.64
N ALA A 91 10.63 -4.39 9.44
CA ALA A 91 10.43 -5.71 10.01
C ALA A 91 9.09 -6.31 9.59
N VAL A 92 9.05 -7.62 9.43
CA VAL A 92 7.85 -8.38 9.05
C VAL A 92 7.76 -9.67 9.85
N HIS A 93 6.54 -10.05 10.23
CA HIS A 93 6.28 -11.36 10.83
C HIS A 93 6.53 -12.48 9.81
N ALA A 94 7.30 -13.51 10.19
CA ALA A 94 7.73 -14.57 9.28
C ALA A 94 6.56 -15.37 8.68
N GLU A 95 5.51 -15.62 9.47
CA GLU A 95 4.32 -16.31 8.96
C GLU A 95 3.57 -15.48 7.90
N VAL A 96 3.56 -14.14 8.03
CA VAL A 96 2.87 -13.25 7.10
C VAL A 96 3.64 -13.15 5.79
N ILE A 97 4.96 -13.06 5.84
CA ILE A 97 5.78 -13.05 4.62
C ILE A 97 5.61 -14.37 3.84
N GLY A 98 5.43 -15.49 4.55
CA GLY A 98 5.21 -16.82 3.95
C GLY A 98 3.90 -16.96 3.19
N LEU A 99 2.91 -16.08 3.45
CA LEU A 99 1.66 -16.03 2.68
C LEU A 99 1.80 -15.32 1.33
N LEU A 100 2.90 -14.58 1.12
CA LEU A 100 3.09 -13.78 -0.08
C LEU A 100 3.73 -14.60 -1.21
N PRO A 101 3.31 -14.39 -2.47
CA PRO A 101 4.02 -14.95 -3.63
C PRO A 101 5.30 -14.15 -3.88
N LEU A 102 6.34 -14.53 -3.14
CA LEU A 102 7.68 -13.94 -3.07
C LEU A 102 8.35 -13.79 -4.44
N GLU A 103 8.16 -14.75 -5.33
CA GLU A 103 8.70 -14.78 -6.69
C GLU A 103 8.13 -13.71 -7.60
N LYS A 104 6.91 -13.23 -7.30
CA LYS A 104 6.22 -12.21 -8.09
C LYS A 104 6.57 -10.80 -7.63
N ILE A 105 7.21 -10.62 -6.47
CA ILE A 105 7.54 -9.29 -5.94
C ILE A 105 8.48 -8.55 -6.89
N SER A 106 8.15 -7.29 -7.17
CA SER A 106 8.98 -6.44 -8.03
C SER A 106 10.44 -6.41 -7.55
N LYS A 107 11.37 -6.37 -8.49
CA LYS A 107 12.80 -6.28 -8.21
C LYS A 107 13.25 -4.83 -8.31
N ARG A 108 14.38 -4.48 -7.68
CA ARG A 108 14.97 -3.12 -7.67
C ARG A 108 14.09 -2.12 -6.90
N TYR A 109 14.03 -0.88 -7.37
CA TYR A 109 13.49 0.28 -6.65
C TYR A 109 11.99 0.25 -6.34
N PHE A 110 11.21 -0.64 -6.97
CA PHE A 110 9.76 -0.77 -6.70
C PHE A 110 9.44 -1.92 -5.72
N PHE A 111 10.46 -2.55 -5.13
CA PHE A 111 10.31 -3.70 -4.24
C PHE A 111 9.43 -3.38 -3.04
N GLU A 112 9.74 -2.31 -2.30
CA GLU A 112 9.03 -1.92 -1.07
C GLU A 112 7.55 -1.59 -1.36
N SER A 113 7.29 -0.81 -2.40
CA SER A 113 5.93 -0.48 -2.84
C SER A 113 5.13 -1.71 -3.28
N ASP A 114 5.74 -2.66 -4.01
CA ASP A 114 5.06 -3.89 -4.43
C ASP A 114 4.85 -4.87 -3.27
N LEU A 115 5.76 -4.90 -2.31
CA LEU A 115 5.62 -5.65 -1.07
C LEU A 115 4.44 -5.13 -0.25
N LEU A 116 4.33 -3.81 -0.08
CA LEU A 116 3.16 -3.19 0.56
C LEU A 116 1.87 -3.52 -0.18
N PHE A 117 1.85 -3.47 -1.51
CA PHE A 117 0.67 -3.88 -2.29
C PHE A 117 0.23 -5.31 -1.95
N ARG A 118 1.18 -6.26 -1.90
CA ARG A 118 0.88 -7.66 -1.60
C ARG A 118 0.43 -7.88 -0.17
N LEU A 119 1.04 -7.20 0.79
CA LEU A 119 0.59 -7.17 2.18
C LEU A 119 -0.87 -6.66 2.25
N GLY A 120 -1.19 -5.61 1.49
CA GLY A 120 -2.56 -5.10 1.37
C GLY A 120 -3.52 -6.15 0.85
N THR A 121 -3.11 -6.97 -0.12
CA THR A 121 -3.98 -8.03 -0.67
C THR A 121 -4.32 -9.16 0.31
N ILE A 122 -3.54 -9.33 1.38
CA ILE A 122 -3.84 -10.29 2.45
C ILE A 122 -4.41 -9.61 3.71
N ARG A 123 -4.64 -8.29 3.66
CA ARG A 123 -5.09 -7.46 4.80
C ARG A 123 -4.14 -7.53 6.01
N ALA A 124 -2.83 -7.52 5.77
CA ALA A 124 -1.84 -7.37 6.84
C ALA A 124 -1.91 -5.96 7.46
N ARG A 125 -1.65 -5.83 8.76
CA ARG A 125 -1.54 -4.54 9.46
C ARG A 125 -0.13 -3.98 9.27
N VAL A 126 -0.06 -2.80 8.67
CA VAL A 126 1.19 -2.06 8.43
C VAL A 126 1.23 -0.83 9.33
N ILE A 127 2.38 -0.55 9.94
CA ILE A 127 2.62 0.64 10.78
C ILE A 127 3.93 1.32 10.36
N ASP A 128 3.94 2.66 10.40
CA ASP A 128 5.14 3.48 10.26
C ASP A 128 5.83 3.68 11.61
N VAL A 129 7.16 3.55 11.63
CA VAL A 129 8.03 3.84 12.78
C VAL A 129 8.78 5.13 12.50
N PRO A 130 8.59 6.21 13.29
CA PRO A 130 9.34 7.45 13.10
C PRO A 130 10.85 7.20 13.20
N MET A 131 11.63 7.74 12.26
CA MET A 131 13.09 7.69 12.34
C MET A 131 13.76 8.81 11.54
N HIS A 132 14.95 9.21 11.97
CA HIS A 132 15.79 10.14 11.21
C HIS A 132 16.72 9.37 10.27
N SER A 133 16.87 9.86 9.03
CA SER A 133 17.93 9.38 8.15
C SER A 133 19.24 10.11 8.41
N ILE A 134 20.33 9.36 8.49
CA ILE A 134 21.68 9.92 8.51
C ILE A 134 22.02 10.36 7.08
N TYR A 135 21.97 11.66 6.80
CA TYR A 135 22.34 12.22 5.50
C TYR A 135 23.86 12.16 5.32
N ALA A 136 24.39 11.02 4.90
CA ALA A 136 25.82 10.81 4.68
C ALA A 136 26.27 11.27 3.27
N GLY A 137 25.87 12.46 2.79
CA GLY A 137 26.44 13.08 1.58
C GLY A 137 26.40 12.28 0.26
N GLU A 138 25.80 11.08 0.23
CA GLU A 138 25.86 10.19 -0.92
C GLU A 138 24.85 10.59 -2.01
N VAL A 139 25.33 10.58 -3.25
CA VAL A 139 24.53 10.86 -4.44
C VAL A 139 23.73 9.60 -4.78
N SER A 140 22.40 9.66 -4.64
CA SER A 140 21.53 8.57 -5.06
C SER A 140 21.81 8.21 -6.53
N SER A 141 22.09 6.93 -6.79
CA SER A 141 22.33 6.39 -8.14
C SER A 141 21.07 6.36 -9.03
N LEU A 142 19.97 6.88 -8.51
CA LEU A 142 18.65 6.87 -9.11
C LEU A 142 18.45 8.20 -9.84
N ASN A 143 18.32 8.16 -11.17
CA ASN A 143 17.86 9.32 -11.93
C ASN A 143 16.33 9.44 -11.73
N PRO A 144 15.83 10.43 -10.97
CA PRO A 144 14.42 10.47 -10.59
C PRO A 144 13.50 10.59 -11.81
N LEU A 145 13.95 11.29 -12.85
CA LEU A 145 13.14 11.60 -14.02
C LEU A 145 12.91 10.39 -14.93
N SER A 146 13.87 9.45 -15.01
CA SER A 146 13.72 8.25 -15.84
C SER A 146 12.85 7.17 -15.20
N GLU A 147 12.77 7.16 -13.86
CA GLU A 147 12.04 6.13 -13.13
C GLU A 147 10.57 6.51 -12.84
N ILE A 148 10.23 7.80 -12.77
CA ILE A 148 8.84 8.28 -12.58
C ILE A 148 7.80 7.55 -13.46
N PRO A 149 7.95 7.46 -14.80
CA PRO A 149 6.92 6.81 -15.62
C PRO A 149 6.78 5.32 -15.33
N ARG A 150 7.89 4.64 -14.99
CA ARG A 150 7.89 3.22 -14.62
C ARG A 150 7.19 3.00 -13.28
N PHE A 151 7.44 3.87 -12.31
CA PHE A 151 6.78 3.86 -11.02
C PHE A 151 5.29 4.15 -11.15
N ALA A 152 4.90 5.18 -11.91
CA ALA A 152 3.51 5.53 -12.16
C ALA A 152 2.74 4.37 -12.82
N ALA A 153 3.32 3.75 -13.86
CA ALA A 153 2.73 2.58 -14.50
C ALA A 153 2.61 1.38 -13.55
N SER A 154 3.60 1.16 -12.69
CA SER A 154 3.59 0.07 -11.70
C SER A 154 2.54 0.30 -10.61
N HIS A 155 2.43 1.53 -10.09
CA HIS A 155 1.38 1.90 -9.15
C HIS A 155 -0.01 1.76 -9.79
N LEU A 156 -0.23 2.24 -11.01
CA LEU A 156 -1.50 2.09 -11.72
C LEU A 156 -1.89 0.63 -11.91
N LYS A 157 -0.93 -0.21 -12.33
CA LYS A 157 -1.14 -1.66 -12.46
C LYS A 157 -1.53 -2.29 -11.12
N ASN A 158 -0.88 -1.91 -10.03
CA ASN A 158 -1.19 -2.41 -8.69
C ASN A 158 -2.54 -1.89 -8.19
N THR A 159 -2.90 -0.63 -8.45
CA THR A 159 -4.22 -0.06 -8.16
C THR A 159 -5.32 -0.86 -8.84
N ILE A 160 -5.23 -1.08 -10.16
CA ILE A 160 -6.26 -1.84 -10.90
C ILE A 160 -6.39 -3.26 -10.34
N LYS A 161 -5.26 -3.95 -10.12
CA LYS A 161 -5.26 -5.30 -9.54
C LYS A 161 -5.86 -5.32 -8.13
N ARG A 162 -5.50 -4.36 -7.29
CA ARG A 162 -6.00 -4.24 -5.92
C ARG A 162 -7.50 -4.03 -5.95
N LEU A 163 -7.98 -3.06 -6.72
CA LEU A 163 -9.39 -2.72 -6.81
C LEU A 163 -10.20 -3.93 -7.27
N PHE A 164 -9.76 -4.60 -8.34
CA PHE A 164 -10.42 -5.80 -8.83
C PHE A 164 -10.44 -6.93 -7.80
N TYR A 165 -9.27 -7.28 -7.25
CA TYR A 165 -9.18 -8.41 -6.34
C TYR A 165 -9.89 -8.15 -4.99
N MET A 166 -9.71 -6.97 -4.39
CA MET A 166 -10.32 -6.65 -3.10
C MET A 166 -11.84 -6.49 -3.20
N TYR A 167 -12.35 -5.78 -4.22
CA TYR A 167 -13.75 -5.38 -4.27
C TYR A 167 -14.64 -6.27 -5.13
N PHE A 168 -14.08 -7.11 -6.01
CA PHE A 168 -14.89 -7.96 -6.88
C PHE A 168 -14.63 -9.46 -6.68
N ILE A 169 -13.46 -9.84 -6.16
CA ILE A 169 -13.15 -11.25 -5.88
C ILE A 169 -13.26 -11.57 -4.40
N ARG A 170 -12.57 -10.80 -3.56
CA ARG A 170 -12.43 -11.11 -2.13
C ARG A 170 -13.67 -10.69 -1.34
N ASP A 171 -14.07 -9.43 -1.47
CA ASP A 171 -15.18 -8.86 -0.68
C ASP A 171 -16.06 -7.99 -1.58
N PHE A 172 -17.14 -8.58 -2.11
CA PHE A 172 -18.16 -7.81 -2.81
C PHE A 172 -19.01 -7.04 -1.80
N SER A 173 -19.10 -5.72 -1.96
CA SER A 173 -19.82 -4.84 -1.03
C SER A 173 -20.52 -3.70 -1.77
N VAL A 174 -21.27 -2.86 -1.03
CA VAL A 174 -21.87 -1.65 -1.59
C VAL A 174 -20.81 -0.76 -2.24
N ALA A 175 -19.60 -0.69 -1.67
CA ALA A 175 -18.49 0.06 -2.24
C ALA A 175 -18.13 -0.41 -3.67
N SER A 176 -18.25 -1.71 -3.97
CA SER A 176 -18.03 -2.25 -5.31
C SER A 176 -19.05 -1.70 -6.32
N LEU A 177 -20.31 -1.55 -5.90
CA LEU A 177 -21.37 -0.95 -6.72
C LEU A 177 -21.16 0.56 -6.89
N GLU A 178 -20.81 1.27 -5.81
CA GLU A 178 -20.51 2.70 -5.83
C GLU A 178 -19.36 3.02 -6.79
N LEU A 179 -18.30 2.19 -6.81
CA LEU A 179 -17.18 2.35 -7.72
C LEU A 179 -17.62 2.25 -9.19
N VAL A 180 -18.34 1.18 -9.55
CA VAL A 180 -18.77 0.95 -10.94
C VAL A 180 -19.77 2.02 -11.38
N LEU A 181 -20.82 2.24 -10.59
CA LEU A 181 -21.86 3.23 -10.91
C LEU A 181 -21.28 4.64 -10.93
N GLY A 182 -20.38 4.97 -10.00
CA GLY A 182 -19.71 6.26 -9.95
C GLY A 182 -18.92 6.55 -11.23
N ILE A 183 -18.09 5.59 -11.67
CA ILE A 183 -17.35 5.72 -12.93
C ILE A 183 -18.32 5.81 -14.12
N THR A 184 -19.33 4.94 -14.19
CA THR A 184 -20.29 4.92 -15.30
C THR A 184 -21.04 6.24 -15.43
N LEU A 185 -21.52 6.82 -14.33
CA LEU A 185 -22.26 8.09 -14.33
C LEU A 185 -21.38 9.27 -14.73
N ILE A 186 -20.12 9.32 -14.27
CA ILE A 186 -19.16 10.36 -14.68
C ILE A 186 -18.87 10.26 -16.16
N VAL A 187 -18.58 9.05 -16.66
CA VAL A 187 -18.31 8.82 -18.08
C VAL A 187 -19.52 9.20 -18.93
N PHE A 188 -20.71 8.75 -18.55
CA PHE A 188 -21.96 9.09 -19.22
C PHE A 188 -22.18 10.61 -19.27
N GLY A 189 -22.17 11.29 -18.13
CA GLY A 189 -22.44 12.73 -18.06
C GLY A 189 -21.38 13.57 -18.79
N THR A 190 -20.12 13.13 -18.76
CA THR A 190 -19.02 13.79 -19.49
C THR A 190 -19.19 13.63 -21.00
N LEU A 191 -19.43 12.41 -21.48
CA LEU A 191 -19.65 12.16 -22.92
C LEU A 191 -20.89 12.90 -23.42
N PHE A 192 -22.00 12.84 -22.68
CA PHE A 192 -23.22 13.56 -23.02
C PHE A 192 -23.01 15.08 -23.07
N GLY A 193 -22.30 15.63 -22.08
CA GLY A 193 -21.94 17.05 -22.03
C GLY A 193 -21.07 17.48 -23.21
N LEU A 194 -20.06 16.67 -23.57
CA LEU A 194 -19.20 16.92 -24.72
C LEU A 194 -19.96 16.83 -26.06
N MET A 195 -20.87 15.87 -26.20
CA MET A 195 -21.71 15.75 -27.40
C MET A 195 -22.68 16.92 -27.56
N SER A 196 -23.12 17.51 -26.44
CA SER A 196 -23.99 18.68 -26.43
C SER A 196 -23.22 20.01 -26.48
N TRP A 197 -21.89 19.96 -26.52
CA TRP A 197 -21.03 21.14 -26.49
C TRP A 197 -20.97 21.84 -27.85
N GLY A 198 -21.04 23.18 -27.84
CA GLY A 198 -20.88 23.98 -29.06
C GLY A 198 -22.02 23.88 -30.07
N VAL A 199 -23.15 23.29 -29.70
CA VAL A 199 -24.36 23.23 -30.54
C VAL A 199 -25.01 24.62 -30.60
N SER A 200 -25.47 25.03 -31.79
CA SER A 200 -26.01 26.37 -32.05
C SER A 200 -27.35 26.64 -31.37
N THR A 201 -28.06 25.61 -30.92
CA THR A 201 -29.31 25.73 -30.19
C THR A 201 -29.04 25.90 -28.69
N PRO A 202 -29.67 26.88 -28.02
CA PRO A 202 -29.55 27.02 -26.57
C PRO A 202 -29.95 25.72 -25.85
N ALA A 203 -29.09 25.26 -24.94
CA ALA A 203 -29.34 24.05 -24.17
C ALA A 203 -30.53 24.26 -23.24
N THR A 204 -31.47 23.30 -23.24
CA THR A 204 -32.58 23.31 -22.27
C THR A 204 -32.06 22.98 -20.87
N PRO A 205 -32.76 23.39 -19.79
CA PRO A 205 -32.41 22.98 -18.44
C PRO A 205 -32.29 21.45 -18.28
N GLY A 206 -33.17 20.68 -18.94
CA GLY A 206 -33.11 19.21 -18.94
C GLY A 206 -31.82 18.66 -19.55
N THR A 207 -31.33 19.26 -20.64
CA THR A 207 -30.05 18.89 -21.27
C THR A 207 -28.89 19.15 -20.32
N VAL A 208 -28.86 20.31 -19.65
CA VAL A 208 -27.82 20.62 -18.67
C VAL A 208 -27.87 19.65 -17.49
N MET A 209 -29.06 19.33 -16.99
CA MET A 209 -29.25 18.38 -15.89
C MET A 209 -28.80 16.95 -16.25
N LEU A 210 -29.04 16.49 -17.47
CA LEU A 210 -28.59 15.17 -17.95
C LEU A 210 -27.05 15.07 -18.08
N ALA A 211 -26.34 16.18 -18.25
CA ALA A 211 -24.89 16.21 -18.16
C ALA A 211 -24.42 16.28 -16.70
N ALA A 212 -24.94 17.27 -15.94
CA ALA A 212 -24.40 17.65 -14.64
C ALA A 212 -24.78 16.70 -13.50
N LEU A 213 -26.03 16.22 -13.43
CA LEU A 213 -26.49 15.38 -12.32
C LEU A 213 -25.77 14.02 -12.28
N PRO A 214 -25.53 13.31 -13.41
CA PRO A 214 -24.73 12.10 -13.39
C PRO A 214 -23.29 12.34 -12.95
N ILE A 215 -22.65 13.43 -13.40
CA ILE A 215 -21.29 13.76 -12.97
C ILE A 215 -21.25 14.00 -11.45
N PHE A 216 -22.16 14.83 -10.94
CA PHE A 216 -22.22 15.16 -9.51
C PHE A 216 -22.49 13.92 -8.65
N THR A 217 -23.50 13.13 -9.02
CA THR A 217 -23.85 11.88 -8.32
C THR A 217 -22.69 10.88 -8.40
N GLY A 218 -22.06 10.76 -9.57
CA GLY A 218 -20.93 9.86 -9.75
C GLY A 218 -19.73 10.25 -8.90
N ILE A 219 -19.43 11.55 -8.77
CA ILE A 219 -18.38 12.05 -7.86
C ILE A 219 -18.73 11.69 -6.40
N GLN A 220 -19.98 11.86 -5.97
CA GLN A 220 -20.41 11.49 -4.61
C GLN A 220 -20.23 9.99 -4.35
N LEU A 221 -20.59 9.13 -5.30
CA LEU A 221 -20.38 7.67 -5.20
C LEU A 221 -18.90 7.33 -5.12
N LEU A 222 -18.04 7.99 -5.90
CA LEU A 222 -16.59 7.77 -5.81
C LEU A 222 -15.99 8.26 -4.49
N LEU A 223 -16.47 9.37 -3.93
CA LEU A 223 -16.07 9.82 -2.60
C LEU A 223 -16.52 8.85 -1.50
N SER A 224 -17.73 8.30 -1.62
CA SER A 224 -18.23 7.23 -0.72
C SER A 224 -17.32 6.00 -0.78
N PHE A 225 -17.00 5.55 -1.99
CA PHE A 225 -16.07 4.45 -2.23
C PHE A 225 -14.69 4.71 -1.60
N ILE A 226 -14.11 5.90 -1.79
CA ILE A 226 -12.81 6.27 -1.22
C ILE A 226 -12.87 6.26 0.32
N ASN A 227 -13.93 6.80 0.92
CA ASN A 227 -14.11 6.76 2.37
C ASN A 227 -14.18 5.32 2.89
N TYR A 228 -14.86 4.43 2.16
CA TYR A 228 -14.89 3.00 2.49
C TYR A 228 -13.50 2.36 2.37
N ASP A 229 -12.75 2.62 1.28
CA ASP A 229 -11.39 2.08 1.07
C ASP A 229 -10.42 2.57 2.16
N ILE A 230 -10.56 3.81 2.64
CA ILE A 230 -9.82 4.35 3.79
C ILE A 230 -10.20 3.63 5.08
N ALA A 231 -11.50 3.42 5.32
CA ALA A 231 -11.98 2.76 6.53
C ALA A 231 -11.61 1.26 6.58
N ALA A 232 -11.41 0.63 5.42
CA ALA A 232 -11.06 -0.78 5.26
C ALA A 232 -9.60 -1.12 5.61
N VAL A 233 -8.75 -0.12 5.93
CA VAL A 233 -7.36 -0.35 6.35
C VAL A 233 -7.31 -1.30 7.56
N PRO A 234 -6.50 -2.39 7.51
CA PRO A 234 -6.43 -3.36 8.59
C PRO A 234 -6.00 -2.76 9.93
N LYS A 235 -6.77 -3.01 10.98
CA LYS A 235 -6.51 -2.52 12.36
C LYS A 235 -6.00 -3.60 13.32
N VAL A 236 -6.10 -4.86 12.94
CA VAL A 236 -5.66 -6.01 13.74
C VAL A 236 -4.59 -6.75 12.94
N ALA A 237 -3.49 -7.10 13.58
CA ALA A 237 -2.43 -7.85 12.94
C ALA A 237 -2.92 -9.27 12.58
N LEU A 238 -2.74 -9.65 11.32
CA LEU A 238 -3.15 -10.91 10.73
C LEU A 238 -2.51 -12.10 11.42
N HIS A 239 -1.22 -12.05 11.78
CA HIS A 239 -0.54 -13.18 12.42
C HIS A 239 -1.22 -13.61 13.73
N ARG A 240 -1.85 -12.69 14.48
CA ARG A 240 -2.63 -13.04 15.67
C ARG A 240 -3.81 -13.97 15.36
N LEU A 241 -4.38 -13.85 14.17
CA LEU A 241 -5.47 -14.69 13.68
C LEU A 241 -4.96 -16.03 13.12
N LEU A 242 -3.69 -16.09 12.69
CA LEU A 242 -3.05 -17.31 12.20
C LEU A 242 -2.55 -18.19 13.36
N THR A 243 -1.91 -17.59 14.36
CA THR A 243 -1.35 -18.31 15.51
C THR A 243 -2.44 -19.01 16.34
N THR A 244 -3.64 -18.44 16.42
CA THR A 244 -4.78 -19.04 17.11
C THR A 244 -5.33 -20.30 16.41
N GLN A 245 -5.00 -20.54 15.14
CA GLN A 245 -5.37 -21.77 14.41
C GLN A 245 -4.37 -22.92 14.60
N ARG A 246 -3.21 -22.68 15.23
CA ARG A 246 -2.33 -23.77 15.67
C ARG A 246 -2.91 -24.41 16.92
N ALA A 247 -3.79 -25.41 16.74
CA ALA A 247 -3.87 -26.51 17.71
C ALA A 247 -2.44 -27.03 17.95
N PRO A 248 -2.06 -27.43 19.18
CA PRO A 248 -0.68 -27.77 19.52
C PRO A 248 -0.21 -29.04 18.78
N SER A 249 0.24 -28.89 17.54
CA SER A 249 0.79 -29.96 16.69
C SER A 249 2.20 -30.41 17.14
N ARG A 250 2.75 -29.81 18.20
CA ARG A 250 4.01 -30.25 18.81
C ARG A 250 3.88 -31.49 19.72
N ILE A 251 2.67 -31.94 20.07
CA ILE A 251 2.49 -33.14 20.90
C ILE A 251 2.49 -34.45 20.07
N LEU A 252 2.17 -34.40 18.77
CA LEU A 252 2.04 -35.62 17.97
C LEU A 252 3.37 -36.15 17.38
N LYS A 253 4.41 -35.33 17.29
CA LYS A 253 5.73 -35.77 16.80
C LYS A 253 6.64 -36.40 17.87
N SER A 254 6.28 -36.32 19.16
CA SER A 254 7.02 -37.00 20.22
C SER A 254 6.55 -38.44 20.47
N GLU A 255 5.36 -38.82 20.00
CA GLU A 255 4.84 -40.18 20.17
C GLU A 255 5.22 -41.14 19.03
N GLU A 256 5.49 -40.64 17.82
CA GLU A 256 5.96 -41.48 16.70
C GLU A 256 7.46 -41.81 16.73
N LYS A 257 8.24 -41.17 17.62
CA LYS A 257 9.66 -41.52 17.81
C LYS A 257 9.92 -42.50 18.95
N ASN A 258 8.86 -42.89 19.67
CA ASN A 258 8.90 -43.84 20.79
C ASN A 258 7.94 -45.03 20.62
N ARG A 259 7.51 -45.33 19.38
CA ARG A 259 6.78 -46.55 19.02
C ARG A 259 7.52 -47.33 17.95
#